data_AF-A0A821S974-F1
#
_entry.id   AF-A0A821S974-F1
#
_cell.length_a   1.000
_cell.length_b   1.000
_cell.length_c   1.000
_cell.angle_alpha   90.00
_cell.angle_beta   90.00
_cell.angle_gamma   90.00
#
_symmetry.space_group_name_H-M   'P 1'
#
loop_
_entity.id
_entity.type
_entity.pdbx_description
1 polymer ?
#
loop_
_entity_poly.entity_id
_entity_poly.type
_entity_poly.pdbx_seq_one_letter_code
_entity_poly.pdbx_strand_id
1 'polypeptide(L)'
;PKTIEDVLTLALTTKAHGLTANAAGLVSYYDNKEIIKTFIMVTDEIENTDVHTADGTPTRFFNLFMKYRSEVYPAKLVFISFLDNQHDQGQMYTEFLNANVPDVIQFKFNGQRPDLTKIDNLLGLLSTDSSQTFNDQLRKLQNEFEQSSIESVMMSLINKQTNNGPPNE
;
A
#
# COMPACT_ATOMS: atom_id res chain seq x y z
N PRO A 1 -18.51 8.53 -6.17
CA PRO A 1 -19.45 9.05 -5.14
C PRO A 1 -18.79 10.23 -4.44
N LYS A 2 -19.52 11.32 -4.17
CA LYS A 2 -18.98 12.54 -3.53
C LYS A 2 -19.63 12.83 -2.18
N THR A 3 -20.79 12.25 -1.89
CA THR A 3 -21.53 12.40 -0.62
C THR A 3 -21.80 11.04 0.04
N ILE A 4 -22.27 11.06 1.29
CA ILE A 4 -22.69 9.84 2.01
C ILE A 4 -23.86 9.20 1.29
N GLU A 5 -24.81 9.99 0.81
CA GLU A 5 -25.97 9.53 0.05
C GLU A 5 -25.54 8.84 -1.25
N ASP A 6 -24.52 9.37 -1.94
CA ASP A 6 -23.97 8.72 -3.14
C ASP A 6 -23.36 7.35 -2.80
N VAL A 7 -22.66 7.25 -1.66
CA VAL A 7 -22.06 5.99 -1.20
C VAL A 7 -23.15 4.98 -0.84
N LEU A 8 -24.17 5.38 -0.08
CA LEU A 8 -25.29 4.52 0.28
C LEU A 8 -26.06 4.05 -0.95
N THR A 9 -26.34 4.97 -1.88
CA THR A 9 -27.01 4.65 -3.14
C THR A 9 -26.18 3.64 -3.91
N LEU A 10 -24.87 3.90 -4.11
CA LEU A 10 -23.96 2.98 -4.78
C LEU A 10 -23.98 1.60 -4.11
N ALA A 11 -23.87 1.52 -2.79
CA ALA A 11 -23.84 0.25 -2.06
C ALA A 11 -25.14 -0.55 -2.21
N LEU A 12 -26.29 0.12 -2.22
CA LEU A 12 -27.60 -0.52 -2.32
C LEU A 12 -27.97 -0.92 -3.76
N THR A 13 -27.50 -0.18 -4.76
CA THR A 13 -27.88 -0.41 -6.17
C THR A 13 -26.86 -1.25 -6.93
N THR A 14 -25.60 -1.30 -6.49
CA THR A 14 -24.57 -2.07 -7.18
C THR A 14 -24.72 -3.54 -6.89
N LYS A 15 -25.06 -4.32 -7.92
CA LYS A 15 -25.04 -5.78 -7.87
C LYS A 15 -23.72 -6.27 -8.44
N ALA A 16 -22.91 -6.94 -7.62
CA ALA A 16 -21.75 -7.67 -8.09
C ALA A 16 -22.20 -9.03 -8.66
N HIS A 17 -21.62 -9.45 -9.78
CA HIS A 17 -21.95 -10.72 -10.43
C HIS A 17 -20.68 -11.53 -10.75
N GLY A 18 -20.59 -12.71 -10.15
CA GLY A 18 -19.94 -13.95 -10.64
C GLY A 18 -18.44 -13.97 -10.95
N LEU A 19 -17.84 -12.83 -11.32
CA LEU A 19 -16.47 -12.70 -11.76
C LEU A 19 -15.83 -11.49 -11.09
N THR A 20 -14.52 -11.59 -10.88
CA THR A 20 -13.71 -10.59 -10.20
C THR A 20 -12.40 -10.45 -10.98
N ALA A 21 -12.20 -9.26 -11.55
CA ALA A 21 -11.07 -8.90 -12.39
C ALA A 21 -10.33 -7.71 -11.75
N ASN A 22 -9.50 -7.95 -10.74
CA ASN A 22 -8.81 -6.89 -10.00
C ASN A 22 -7.90 -6.05 -10.91
N ALA A 23 -7.32 -6.69 -11.94
CA ALA A 23 -6.54 -6.01 -12.97
C ALA A 23 -7.29 -4.86 -13.67
N ALA A 24 -8.62 -4.90 -13.74
CA ALA A 24 -9.42 -3.86 -14.40
C ALA A 24 -9.19 -2.48 -13.77
N GLY A 25 -8.93 -2.42 -12.46
CA GLY A 25 -8.61 -1.18 -11.75
C GLY A 25 -7.23 -0.60 -12.05
N LEU A 26 -6.38 -1.32 -12.78
CA LEU A 26 -5.01 -0.92 -13.11
C LEU A 26 -4.79 -0.63 -14.59
N VAL A 27 -5.61 -1.20 -15.50
CA VAL A 27 -5.43 -1.11 -16.95
C VAL A 27 -5.26 0.33 -17.44
N SER A 28 -6.18 1.23 -17.09
CA SER A 28 -6.14 2.62 -17.57
C SER A 28 -4.87 3.35 -17.12
N TYR A 29 -4.40 3.10 -15.90
CA TYR A 29 -3.20 3.75 -15.38
C TYR A 29 -1.93 3.21 -16.04
N TYR A 30 -1.91 1.90 -16.32
CA TYR A 30 -0.80 1.28 -17.05
C TYR A 30 -0.74 1.74 -18.51
N ASP A 31 -1.87 1.72 -19.22
CA ASP A 31 -1.95 2.08 -20.63
C ASP A 31 -1.60 3.56 -20.86
N ASN A 32 -2.09 4.44 -19.98
CA ASN A 32 -1.79 5.87 -20.04
C ASN A 32 -0.43 6.26 -19.41
N LYS A 33 0.31 5.28 -18.85
CA LYS A 33 1.56 5.50 -18.11
C LYS A 33 1.41 6.57 -17.00
N GLU A 34 0.25 6.59 -16.34
CA GLU A 34 -0.04 7.52 -15.26
C GLU A 34 0.70 7.12 -13.99
N ILE A 35 1.40 8.07 -13.37
CA ILE A 35 2.21 7.80 -12.16
C ILE A 35 1.33 7.82 -10.93
N ILE A 36 0.96 6.64 -10.48
CA ILE A 36 0.40 6.35 -9.16
C ILE A 36 1.49 5.80 -8.24
N LYS A 37 1.67 6.41 -7.07
CA LYS A 37 2.72 6.05 -6.10
C LYS A 37 2.33 4.90 -5.17
N THR A 38 1.05 4.83 -4.82
CA THR A 38 0.50 3.84 -3.89
C THR A 38 -0.85 3.39 -4.41
N PHE A 39 -1.01 2.08 -4.58
CA PHE A 39 -2.31 1.47 -4.84
C PHE A 39 -2.86 0.89 -3.55
N ILE A 40 -4.14 1.18 -3.27
CA ILE A 40 -4.88 0.55 -2.18
C ILE A 40 -5.92 -0.36 -2.83
N MET A 41 -5.77 -1.66 -2.62
CA MET A 41 -6.64 -2.68 -3.16
C MET A 41 -7.53 -3.24 -2.06
N VAL A 42 -8.84 -2.98 -2.18
CA VAL A 42 -9.86 -3.48 -1.25
C VAL A 42 -10.57 -4.66 -1.91
N THR A 43 -10.41 -5.86 -1.39
CA THR A 43 -10.85 -7.09 -2.07
C THR A 43 -10.93 -8.28 -1.11
N ASP A 44 -11.65 -9.34 -1.49
CA ASP A 44 -11.56 -10.67 -0.88
C ASP A 44 -10.39 -11.52 -1.46
N GLU A 45 -9.67 -10.93 -2.42
CA GLU A 45 -8.52 -11.50 -3.13
C GLU A 45 -8.82 -12.68 -4.05
N ILE A 46 -10.07 -12.87 -4.48
CA ILE A 46 -10.44 -13.95 -5.40
C ILE A 46 -10.48 -13.42 -6.84
N GLU A 47 -9.32 -13.25 -7.48
CA GLU A 47 -9.25 -12.89 -8.90
C GLU A 47 -9.44 -14.13 -9.78
N ASN A 48 -10.48 -14.13 -10.61
CA ASN A 48 -10.90 -15.31 -11.38
C ASN A 48 -11.13 -15.05 -12.88
N THR A 49 -10.91 -13.83 -13.37
CA THR A 49 -11.04 -13.50 -14.78
C THR A 49 -9.96 -12.52 -15.24
N ASP A 50 -9.62 -12.59 -16.53
CA ASP A 50 -8.57 -11.78 -17.13
C ASP A 50 -9.14 -10.46 -17.66
N VAL A 51 -8.28 -9.45 -17.77
CA VAL A 51 -8.56 -8.20 -18.49
C VAL A 51 -7.59 -8.06 -19.66
N HIS A 52 -7.87 -7.12 -20.57
CA HIS A 52 -7.00 -6.85 -21.70
C HIS A 52 -6.42 -5.44 -21.57
N THR A 53 -5.11 -5.29 -21.81
CA THR A 53 -4.44 -4.00 -22.00
C THR A 53 -4.75 -3.41 -23.38
N ALA A 54 -4.38 -2.15 -23.63
CA ALA A 54 -4.66 -1.47 -24.90
C ALA A 54 -4.12 -2.19 -26.16
N ASP A 55 -3.06 -2.99 -26.01
CA ASP A 55 -2.47 -3.83 -27.06
C ASP A 55 -3.23 -5.15 -27.29
N GLY A 56 -4.28 -5.42 -26.51
CA GLY A 56 -5.06 -6.66 -26.57
C GLY A 56 -4.44 -7.83 -25.81
N THR A 57 -3.39 -7.63 -25.01
CA THR A 57 -2.79 -8.72 -24.23
C THR A 57 -3.67 -9.06 -23.01
N PRO A 58 -4.11 -10.32 -22.83
CA PRO A 58 -4.82 -10.74 -21.64
C PRO A 58 -3.87 -10.80 -20.42
N THR A 59 -4.32 -10.31 -19.28
CA THR A 59 -3.52 -10.25 -18.05
C THR A 59 -4.38 -10.30 -16.79
N ARG A 60 -3.75 -10.72 -15.70
CA ARG A 60 -4.24 -10.66 -14.31
C ARG A 60 -3.48 -9.62 -13.51
N PHE A 61 -3.93 -9.34 -12.29
CA PHE A 61 -3.47 -8.19 -11.53
C PHE A 61 -1.98 -8.30 -11.20
N PHE A 62 -1.50 -9.44 -10.70
CA PHE A 62 -0.09 -9.62 -10.36
C PHE A 62 0.82 -9.30 -11.56
N ASN A 63 0.56 -9.92 -12.71
CA ASN A 63 1.35 -9.72 -13.92
C ASN A 63 1.31 -8.26 -14.39
N LEU A 64 0.14 -7.63 -14.39
CA LEU A 64 -0.02 -6.24 -14.81
C LEU A 64 0.67 -5.27 -13.84
N PHE A 65 0.59 -5.52 -12.54
CA PHE A 65 1.23 -4.70 -11.52
C PHE A 65 2.76 -4.81 -11.57
N MET A 66 3.30 -5.99 -11.83
CA MET A 66 4.73 -6.16 -12.04
C MET A 66 5.23 -5.42 -13.29
N LYS A 67 4.49 -5.48 -14.41
CA LYS A 67 4.77 -4.67 -15.60
C LYS A 67 4.70 -3.17 -15.30
N TYR A 68 3.69 -2.74 -14.55
CA TYR A 68 3.56 -1.35 -14.12
C TYR A 68 4.76 -0.91 -13.29
N ARG A 69 5.23 -1.73 -12.33
CA ARG A 69 6.40 -1.42 -11.52
C ARG A 69 7.70 -1.28 -12.31
N SER A 70 7.88 -2.12 -13.34
CA SER A 70 9.08 -2.06 -14.17
C SER A 70 9.04 -0.94 -15.20
N GLU A 71 7.87 -0.63 -15.76
CA GLU A 71 7.76 0.28 -16.91
C GLU A 71 7.28 1.70 -16.56
N VAL A 72 6.53 1.87 -15.47
CA VAL A 72 5.88 3.13 -15.12
C VAL A 72 6.49 3.71 -13.85
N TYR A 73 6.30 3.01 -12.71
CA TYR A 73 6.75 3.49 -11.42
C TYR A 73 6.78 2.35 -10.39
N PRO A 74 7.82 2.22 -9.53
CA PRO A 74 7.89 1.20 -8.48
C PRO A 74 6.91 1.52 -7.33
N ALA A 75 5.62 1.40 -7.61
CA ALA A 75 4.55 1.75 -6.68
C ALA A 75 4.47 0.81 -5.48
N LYS A 76 4.04 1.36 -4.35
CA LYS A 76 3.62 0.60 -3.17
C LYS A 76 2.25 -0.03 -3.42
N LEU A 77 2.00 -1.18 -2.82
CA LEU A 77 0.71 -1.85 -2.85
C LEU A 77 0.23 -2.16 -1.44
N VAL A 78 -0.99 -1.76 -1.13
CA VAL A 78 -1.65 -1.99 0.15
C VAL A 78 -2.91 -2.80 -0.08
N PHE A 79 -2.91 -4.05 0.36
CA PHE A 79 -4.11 -4.88 0.38
C PHE A 79 -4.91 -4.60 1.65
N ILE A 80 -6.20 -4.34 1.47
CA ILE A 80 -7.22 -4.37 2.52
C ILE A 80 -8.10 -5.58 2.22
N SER A 81 -7.75 -6.69 2.86
CA SER A 81 -8.23 -8.03 2.51
C SER A 81 -9.38 -8.45 3.40
N PHE A 82 -10.52 -8.78 2.81
CA PHE A 82 -11.69 -9.31 3.51
C PHE A 82 -11.74 -10.82 3.32
N LEU A 83 -11.10 -11.56 4.21
CA LEU A 83 -10.94 -13.01 4.10
C LEU A 83 -11.93 -13.75 5.02
N ASP A 84 -12.37 -14.94 4.61
CA ASP A 84 -13.31 -15.75 5.38
C ASP A 84 -12.68 -16.26 6.68
N ASN A 85 -11.44 -16.78 6.62
CA ASN A 85 -10.71 -17.23 7.81
C ASN A 85 -9.55 -16.29 8.17
N GLN A 86 -9.33 -16.13 9.47
CA GLN A 86 -8.26 -15.27 10.00
C GLN A 86 -6.84 -15.73 9.60
N HIS A 87 -6.67 -17.01 9.28
CA HIS A 87 -5.38 -17.58 8.89
C HIS A 87 -5.15 -17.59 7.38
N ASP A 88 -6.17 -17.26 6.59
CA ASP A 88 -6.03 -17.22 5.13
C ASP A 88 -5.07 -16.09 4.74
N GLN A 89 -4.26 -16.35 3.72
CA GLN A 89 -3.33 -15.36 3.18
C GLN A 89 -3.92 -14.57 2.01
N GLY A 90 -5.00 -15.04 1.41
CA GLY A 90 -5.54 -14.48 0.16
C GLY A 90 -4.74 -14.93 -1.07
N GLN A 91 -5.44 -15.24 -2.15
CA GLN A 91 -4.83 -15.79 -3.37
C GLN A 91 -3.85 -14.78 -3.97
N MET A 92 -4.27 -13.52 -4.12
CA MET A 92 -3.48 -12.48 -4.76
C MET A 92 -2.22 -12.13 -3.96
N TYR A 93 -2.33 -11.85 -2.66
CA TYR A 93 -1.21 -11.49 -1.80
C TYR A 93 -0.18 -12.61 -1.71
N THR A 94 -0.63 -13.88 -1.76
CA THR A 94 0.27 -15.03 -1.81
C THR A 94 1.18 -15.02 -3.05
N GLU A 95 0.70 -14.55 -4.21
CA GLU A 95 1.55 -14.40 -5.41
C GLU A 95 2.69 -13.39 -5.17
N PHE A 96 2.39 -12.26 -4.53
CA PHE A 96 3.38 -11.24 -4.17
C PHE A 96 4.39 -11.75 -3.12
N LEU A 97 3.91 -12.48 -2.11
CA LEU A 97 4.76 -13.07 -1.08
C LEU A 97 5.73 -14.09 -1.68
N ASN A 98 5.22 -15.00 -2.52
CA ASN A 98 6.05 -16.03 -3.17
C ASN A 98 7.10 -15.44 -4.11
N ALA A 99 6.79 -14.32 -4.77
CA ALA A 99 7.72 -13.60 -5.62
C ALA A 99 8.65 -12.64 -4.86
N ASN A 100 8.57 -12.58 -3.51
CA ASN A 100 9.34 -11.66 -2.66
C ASN A 100 9.28 -10.20 -3.11
N VAL A 101 8.09 -9.74 -3.53
CA VAL A 101 7.91 -8.37 -4.03
C VAL A 101 7.99 -7.38 -2.86
N PRO A 102 8.90 -6.39 -2.90
CA PRO A 102 9.03 -5.41 -1.81
C PRO A 102 7.86 -4.42 -1.82
N ASP A 103 7.65 -3.67 -0.74
CA ASP A 103 6.65 -2.59 -0.65
C ASP A 103 5.20 -3.04 -0.91
N VAL A 104 4.89 -4.29 -0.56
CA VAL A 104 3.52 -4.84 -0.55
C VAL A 104 3.13 -5.12 0.90
N ILE A 105 2.04 -4.52 1.36
CA ILE A 105 1.54 -4.63 2.74
C ILE A 105 0.11 -5.17 2.69
N GLN A 106 -0.26 -6.03 3.64
CA GLN A 106 -1.60 -6.57 3.75
C GLN A 106 -2.22 -6.30 5.12
N PHE A 107 -3.46 -5.84 5.11
CA PHE A 107 -4.30 -5.66 6.29
C PHE A 107 -5.51 -6.57 6.17
N LYS A 108 -5.59 -7.55 7.08
CA LYS A 108 -6.65 -8.55 7.07
C LYS A 108 -7.83 -8.14 7.95
N PHE A 109 -9.01 -8.22 7.36
CA PHE A 109 -10.32 -8.09 7.99
C PHE A 109 -11.09 -9.40 7.81
N ASN A 110 -11.97 -9.70 8.76
CA ASN A 110 -12.90 -10.80 8.58
C ASN A 110 -14.00 -10.36 7.60
N GLY A 111 -14.28 -11.17 6.58
CA GLY A 111 -15.26 -10.85 5.54
C GLY A 111 -16.70 -10.69 6.04
N GLN A 112 -17.06 -11.41 7.11
CA GLN A 112 -18.43 -11.40 7.66
C GLN A 112 -18.61 -10.38 8.79
N ARG A 113 -17.55 -10.12 9.56
CA ARG A 113 -17.55 -9.22 10.72
C ARG A 113 -16.28 -8.37 10.74
N PRO A 114 -16.18 -7.38 9.83
CA PRO A 114 -15.01 -6.52 9.79
C PRO A 114 -14.97 -5.64 11.03
N ASP A 115 -13.87 -5.74 11.77
CA ASP A 115 -13.59 -4.87 12.91
C ASP A 115 -12.99 -3.56 12.42
N LEU A 116 -13.85 -2.55 12.27
CA LEU A 116 -13.48 -1.24 11.72
C LEU A 116 -12.54 -0.45 12.64
N THR A 117 -12.37 -0.82 13.91
CA THR A 117 -11.39 -0.17 14.80
C THR A 117 -9.95 -0.37 14.31
N LYS A 118 -9.70 -1.38 13.47
CA LYS A 118 -8.40 -1.63 12.84
C LYS A 118 -8.06 -0.63 11.74
N ILE A 119 -9.03 0.16 11.27
CA ILE A 119 -8.79 1.20 10.26
C ILE A 119 -7.87 2.28 10.83
N ASP A 120 -8.00 2.64 12.11
CA ASP A 120 -7.14 3.65 12.73
C ASP A 120 -5.67 3.20 12.74
N ASN A 121 -5.44 1.91 13.02
CA ASN A 121 -4.09 1.32 12.95
C ASN A 121 -3.54 1.29 11.52
N LEU A 122 -4.38 0.98 10.53
CA LEU A 122 -4.03 1.05 9.11
C LEU A 122 -3.60 2.46 8.72
N LEU A 123 -4.42 3.47 9.05
CA LEU A 123 -4.15 4.87 8.74
C LEU A 123 -2.89 5.36 9.47
N GLY A 124 -2.70 4.97 10.73
CA GLY A 124 -1.48 5.23 11.49
C GLY A 124 -0.22 4.63 10.85
N LEU A 125 -0.29 3.38 10.36
CA LEU A 125 0.85 2.75 9.69
C LEU A 125 1.14 3.43 8.35
N LEU A 126 0.13 3.69 7.53
CA LEU A 126 0.30 4.35 6.23
C LEU A 126 0.84 5.78 6.38
N SER A 127 0.42 6.51 7.40
CA SER A 127 0.93 7.86 7.67
C SER A 127 2.40 7.83 8.13
N THR A 128 2.80 6.83 8.91
CA THR A 128 4.20 6.58 9.29
C THR A 128 5.04 6.13 8.09
N ASP A 129 4.47 5.30 7.22
CA ASP A 129 5.12 4.71 6.05
C ASP A 129 5.17 5.61 4.81
N SER A 130 4.82 6.89 4.98
CA SER A 130 5.31 8.02 4.17
C SER A 130 6.85 8.20 4.26
N SER A 131 7.50 7.28 4.98
CA SER A 131 8.90 6.98 5.29
C SER A 131 9.92 6.95 4.14
N GLN A 132 9.65 7.59 2.99
CA GLN A 132 10.76 8.11 2.17
C GLN A 132 11.66 8.98 3.07
N THR A 133 11.04 9.71 4.01
CA THR A 133 11.72 10.44 5.09
C THR A 133 12.56 9.58 6.03
N PHE A 134 12.15 8.35 6.41
CA PHE A 134 12.90 7.53 7.39
C PHE A 134 14.13 6.86 6.77
N ASN A 135 13.98 6.27 5.59
CA ASN A 135 15.12 5.69 4.87
C ASN A 135 16.12 6.76 4.43
N ASP A 136 15.63 7.95 4.04
CA ASP A 136 16.51 9.09 3.74
C ASP A 136 17.20 9.63 5.00
N GLN A 137 16.51 9.65 6.15
CA GLN A 137 17.11 9.98 7.44
C GLN A 137 18.16 8.95 7.87
N LEU A 138 17.90 7.66 7.69
CA LEU A 138 18.86 6.59 7.99
C LEU A 138 20.11 6.68 7.10
N ARG A 139 19.94 6.92 5.80
CA ARG A 139 21.07 7.14 4.88
C ARG A 139 21.86 8.40 5.23
N LYS A 140 21.17 9.48 5.60
CA LYS A 140 21.83 10.70 6.06
C LYS A 140 22.62 10.46 7.35
N LEU A 141 22.04 9.73 8.29
CA LEU A 141 22.68 9.34 9.54
C LEU A 141 23.90 8.45 9.27
N GLN A 142 23.78 7.47 8.37
CA GLN A 142 24.88 6.58 7.98
C GLN A 142 26.04 7.35 7.34
N ASN A 143 25.74 8.29 6.44
CA ASN A 143 26.76 9.17 5.85
C ASN A 143 27.43 10.08 6.90
N GLU A 144 26.68 10.56 7.90
CA GLU A 144 27.21 11.31 9.04
C GLU A 144 28.12 10.43 9.93
N PHE A 145 27.79 9.15 10.11
CA PHE A 145 28.62 8.16 10.82
C PHE A 145 29.92 7.81 10.07
N GLU A 146 29.90 7.79 8.74
CA GLU A 146 31.09 7.49 7.93
C GLU A 146 32.08 8.66 7.88
N GLN A 147 31.61 9.89 8.09
CA GLN A 147 32.43 11.12 8.06
C GLN A 147 32.81 11.66 9.45
N SER A 148 32.24 11.12 10.52
CA SER A 148 32.41 11.64 11.88
C SER A 148 32.74 10.51 12.88
N SER A 149 33.53 10.80 13.91
CA SER A 149 33.70 9.89 15.04
C SER A 149 32.37 9.67 15.78
N ILE A 150 32.14 8.44 16.27
CA ILE A 150 30.90 8.01 16.96
C ILE A 150 30.50 8.97 18.09
N GLU A 151 31.49 9.51 18.82
CA GLU A 151 31.28 10.47 19.90
C GLU A 151 30.64 11.78 19.44
N SER A 152 31.03 12.28 18.26
CA SER A 152 30.50 13.52 17.69
C SER A 152 29.03 13.38 17.29
N VAL A 153 28.65 12.22 16.74
CA VAL A 153 27.26 11.93 16.34
C VAL A 153 26.37 11.76 17.58
N MET A 154 26.83 10.99 18.58
CA MET A 154 26.13 10.83 19.87
C MET A 154 25.89 12.17 20.57
N MET A 155 26.90 13.04 20.64
CA MET A 155 26.77 14.37 21.25
C MET A 155 25.77 15.27 20.50
N SER A 156 25.72 15.18 19.17
CA SER A 156 24.76 15.96 18.36
C SER A 156 23.30 15.51 18.59
N LEU A 157 23.07 14.22 18.82
CA LEU A 157 21.75 13.66 19.07
C LEU A 157 21.25 14.01 20.48
N ILE A 158 22.15 13.96 21.47
CA ILE A 158 21.86 14.38 22.85
C ILE A 158 21.49 15.87 22.88
N ASN A 159 22.25 16.73 22.18
CA ASN A 159 21.97 18.17 22.11
C ASN A 159 20.67 18.53 21.37
N LYS A 160 20.22 17.71 20.41
CA LYS A 160 18.92 17.90 19.76
C LYS A 160 17.74 17.54 20.66
N GLN A 161 17.91 16.61 21.60
CA GLN A 161 16.88 16.27 22.58
C GLN A 161 16.77 17.31 23.70
N THR A 162 17.88 17.92 24.11
CA THR A 162 17.89 18.95 25.17
C THR A 162 17.35 20.30 24.71
N ASN A 163 17.44 20.63 23.42
CA ASN A 163 16.92 21.90 22.86
C ASN A 163 15.42 21.88 22.51
N ASN A 164 14.71 20.77 22.74
CA ASN A 164 13.25 20.68 22.59
C ASN A 164 12.50 20.73 23.94
N GLY A 165 13.10 21.33 24.97
CA GLY A 165 12.38 21.71 26.19
C GLY A 165 11.36 22.81 25.90
N PRO A 166 10.19 22.82 26.57
CA PRO A 166 9.15 23.81 26.29
C PRO A 166 9.68 25.23 26.58
N PRO A 167 9.22 26.26 25.85
CA PRO A 167 9.58 27.63 26.17
C PRO A 167 9.07 27.97 27.57
N ASN A 168 9.96 28.47 28.42
CA ASN A 168 9.60 28.97 29.76
C ASN A 168 8.55 30.09 29.62
N GLU A 169 7.37 29.87 30.18
CA GLU A 169 6.46 30.94 30.64
C GLU A 169 6.87 31.38 32.06
#